data_AF-A0A2G6QRH1-F1
#
_entry.id   AF-A0A2G6QRH1-F1
#
_cell.length_a   1.000
_cell.length_b   1.000
_cell.length_c   1.000
_cell.angle_alpha   90.00
_cell.angle_beta   90.00
_cell.angle_gamma   90.00
#
_symmetry.space_group_name_H-M   'P 1'
#
loop_
_entity.id
_entity.type
_entity.pdbx_description
1 polymer ?
#
loop_
_entity_poly.entity_id
_entity_poly.type
_entity_poly.pdbx_seq_one_letter_code
_entity_poly.pdbx_strand_id
1 'polypeptide(L)'
;TFFIPAFAVILGVSSANINWVLAVIPGTLILLVNISYGVKHQNLNRLHQYYLMSGKQSKISAFRKVTSFEIIPYFIAGFKIALSYIIVIVTVMEYMQMGNKTGLGTLVYTEMEQLNYKRVYSVIIIVGLIGYVLNQSF
;
A
#
# COMPACT_ATOMS: atom_id res chain seq x y z
N THR A 1 -11.48 -8.74 11.76
CA THR A 1 -11.44 -10.01 11.02
C THR A 1 -12.79 -10.40 10.40
N PHE A 2 -13.94 -10.16 11.05
CA PHE A 2 -15.27 -10.50 10.49
C PHE A 2 -15.76 -9.63 9.30
N PHE A 3 -15.18 -8.44 9.11
CA PHE A 3 -15.64 -7.52 8.06
C PHE A 3 -15.14 -7.87 6.65
N ILE A 4 -14.02 -8.58 6.53
CA ILE A 4 -13.41 -8.90 5.22
C ILE A 4 -14.32 -9.84 4.41
N PRO A 5 -14.83 -10.95 4.98
CA PRO A 5 -15.77 -11.80 4.26
C PRO A 5 -17.07 -11.07 3.90
N ALA A 6 -17.59 -10.25 4.82
CA ALA A 6 -18.83 -9.51 4.62
C ALA A 6 -18.73 -8.50 3.47
N PHE A 7 -17.63 -7.74 3.39
CA PHE A 7 -17.39 -6.79 2.28
C PHE A 7 -17.29 -7.50 0.94
N ALA A 8 -16.61 -8.64 0.88
CA ALA A 8 -16.49 -9.41 -0.35
C ALA A 8 -17.82 -10.02 -0.81
N VAL A 9 -18.68 -10.46 0.12
CA VAL A 9 -20.04 -10.94 -0.20
C VAL A 9 -20.93 -9.81 -0.71
N ILE A 10 -20.89 -8.63 -0.08
CA ILE A 10 -21.64 -7.44 -0.51
C ILE A 10 -21.20 -6.97 -1.91
N LEU A 11 -19.90 -7.07 -2.21
CA LEU A 11 -19.35 -6.71 -3.51
C LEU A 11 -19.63 -7.75 -4.60
N GLY A 12 -20.20 -8.91 -4.28
CA GLY A 12 -20.86 -9.80 -5.23
C GLY A 12 -19.98 -10.37 -6.35
N VAL A 13 -18.66 -10.43 -6.18
CA VAL A 13 -17.72 -10.81 -7.26
C VAL A 13 -16.75 -11.90 -6.77
N SER A 14 -16.99 -13.13 -7.23
CA SER A 14 -16.08 -14.27 -7.09
C SER A 14 -15.14 -14.31 -8.30
N SER A 15 -14.12 -13.45 -8.33
CA SER A 15 -13.10 -13.50 -9.38
C SER A 15 -11.72 -13.09 -8.86
N ALA A 16 -10.66 -13.63 -9.48
CA ALA A 16 -9.26 -13.38 -9.12
C ALA A 16 -8.86 -11.88 -9.11
N ASN A 17 -9.64 -11.03 -9.78
CA ASN A 17 -9.35 -9.61 -9.90
C ASN A 17 -9.68 -8.81 -8.63
N ILE A 18 -10.53 -9.33 -7.73
CA ILE A 18 -10.93 -8.58 -6.53
C ILE A 18 -9.81 -8.41 -5.51
N ASN A 19 -8.85 -9.34 -5.47
CA ASN A 19 -7.70 -9.25 -4.56
C ASN A 19 -6.88 -7.99 -4.84
N TRP A 20 -6.70 -7.66 -6.12
CA TRP A 20 -6.01 -6.45 -6.54
C TRP A 20 -6.81 -5.21 -6.18
N VAL A 21 -8.13 -5.21 -6.40
CA VAL A 21 -8.99 -4.05 -6.08
C VAL A 21 -9.00 -3.77 -4.57
N LEU A 22 -9.14 -4.80 -3.74
CA LEU A 22 -9.17 -4.66 -2.28
C LEU A 22 -7.82 -4.26 -1.69
N ALA A 23 -6.70 -4.56 -2.35
CA ALA A 23 -5.38 -4.09 -1.92
C ALA A 23 -5.07 -2.66 -2.41
N VAL A 24 -5.44 -2.34 -3.65
CA VAL A 24 -5.10 -1.06 -4.29
C VAL A 24 -5.91 0.11 -3.71
N ILE A 25 -7.20 -0.07 -3.39
CA ILE A 25 -8.02 1.01 -2.81
C ILE A 25 -7.42 1.56 -1.50
N PRO A 26 -7.14 0.76 -0.47
CA PRO A 26 -6.55 1.29 0.75
C PRO A 26 -5.09 1.72 0.55
N GLY A 27 -4.33 1.08 -0.35
CA GLY A 27 -2.99 1.54 -0.72
C GLY A 27 -2.96 2.95 -1.31
N THR A 28 -3.92 3.26 -2.20
CA THR A 28 -4.04 4.62 -2.77
C THR A 28 -4.47 5.65 -1.72
N LEU A 29 -5.32 5.26 -0.77
CA LEU A 29 -5.70 6.13 0.35
C LEU A 29 -4.51 6.46 1.26
N ILE A 30 -3.67 5.48 1.60
CA ILE A 30 -2.43 5.67 2.36
C ILE A 30 -1.50 6.65 1.63
N LEU A 31 -1.36 6.49 0.32
CA LEU A 31 -0.54 7.37 -0.52
C LEU A 31 -1.08 8.81 -0.50
N LEU A 32 -2.40 8.99 -0.69
CA LEU A 32 -3.04 10.31 -0.68
C LEU A 32 -2.91 11.02 0.66
N VAL A 33 -3.07 10.30 1.76
CA VAL A 33 -2.90 10.84 3.12
C VAL A 33 -1.46 11.30 3.31
N ASN A 34 -0.46 10.50 2.93
CA ASN A 34 0.96 10.89 3.03
C ASN A 34 1.30 12.13 2.19
N ILE A 35 0.79 12.20 0.95
CA ILE A 35 0.94 13.38 0.10
C ILE A 35 0.29 14.60 0.74
N SER A 36 -0.90 14.45 1.31
CA SER A 36 -1.63 15.54 1.99
C SER A 36 -0.88 16.05 3.21
N TYR A 37 -0.25 15.17 3.99
CA TYR A 37 0.65 15.54 5.08
C TYR A 37 1.87 16.30 4.57
N GLY A 38 2.45 15.86 3.43
CA GLY A 38 3.55 16.56 2.76
C GLY A 38 3.19 17.96 2.27
N VAL A 39 1.96 18.16 1.77
CA VAL A 39 1.43 19.48 1.42
C VAL A 39 1.26 20.37 2.65
N LYS A 40 0.77 19.81 3.75
CA LYS A 40 0.52 20.57 5.00
C LYS A 40 1.80 20.98 5.72
N HIS A 41 2.87 20.18 5.62
CA HIS A 41 4.17 20.46 6.24
C HIS A 41 5.14 21.24 5.32
N GLN A 42 4.65 21.83 4.22
CA GLN A 42 5.49 22.66 3.36
C GLN A 42 6.03 23.86 4.12
N ASN A 43 7.30 24.17 3.89
CA ASN A 43 7.93 25.33 4.51
C ASN A 43 7.30 26.60 3.93
N LEU A 44 6.36 27.18 4.66
CA LEU A 44 5.66 28.42 4.30
C LEU A 44 6.64 29.54 3.89
N ASN A 45 7.84 29.56 4.50
CA ASN A 45 8.90 30.51 4.18
C ASN A 45 9.48 30.34 2.76
N ARG A 46 9.62 29.11 2.24
CA ARG A 46 10.11 28.88 0.86
C ARG A 46 9.06 29.24 -0.19
N LEU A 47 7.79 28.98 0.12
CA LEU A 47 6.68 29.43 -0.72
C LEU A 47 6.63 30.97 -0.75
N HIS A 48 6.77 31.62 0.41
CA HIS A 48 6.76 33.08 0.52
C HIS A 48 7.96 33.72 -0.20
N GLN A 49 9.17 33.16 -0.05
CA GLN A 49 10.36 33.60 -0.78
C GLN A 49 10.22 33.44 -2.30
N TYR A 50 9.59 32.35 -2.78
CA TYR A 50 9.29 32.17 -4.20
C TYR A 50 8.28 33.21 -4.71
N TYR A 51 7.24 33.55 -3.94
CA TYR A 51 6.31 34.61 -4.30
C TYR A 51 6.96 36.00 -4.33
N LEU A 52 7.90 36.27 -3.42
CA LEU A 52 8.68 37.51 -3.40
C LEU A 52 9.67 37.61 -4.59
N MET A 53 10.33 36.52 -4.96
CA MET A 53 11.27 36.50 -6.10
C MET A 53 10.59 36.41 -7.48
N SER A 54 9.44 35.73 -7.58
CA SER A 54 8.81 35.44 -8.89
C SER A 54 7.72 36.44 -9.30
N GLY A 55 7.48 37.49 -8.51
CA GLY A 55 6.81 38.71 -8.97
C GLY A 55 5.37 38.55 -9.49
N LYS A 56 4.56 37.67 -8.87
CA LYS A 56 3.21 37.23 -9.31
C LYS A 56 3.23 36.24 -10.48
N GLN A 57 3.59 34.98 -10.21
CA GLN A 57 3.21 33.88 -11.09
C GLN A 57 1.98 33.12 -10.58
N SER A 58 1.20 32.59 -11.53
CA SER A 58 0.01 31.77 -11.31
C SER A 58 0.25 30.67 -10.28
N LYS A 59 -0.73 30.41 -9.41
CA LYS A 59 -0.71 29.38 -8.35
C LYS A 59 -0.30 28.01 -8.88
N ILE A 60 -0.63 27.70 -10.14
CA ILE A 60 -0.23 26.47 -10.86
C ILE A 60 1.29 26.37 -11.03
N SER A 61 1.98 27.47 -11.33
CA SER A 61 3.44 27.48 -11.57
C SER A 61 4.21 27.28 -10.26
N ALA A 62 3.75 27.91 -9.18
CA ALA A 62 4.31 27.71 -7.84
C ALA A 62 4.09 26.27 -7.33
N PHE A 63 2.90 25.71 -7.56
CA PHE A 63 2.59 24.33 -7.19
C PHE A 63 3.48 23.32 -7.95
N ARG A 64 3.68 23.53 -9.26
CA ARG A 64 4.44 22.60 -10.10
C ARG A 64 5.96 22.67 -9.88
N LYS A 65 6.51 23.82 -9.48
CA LYS A 65 7.97 24.01 -9.31
C LYS A 65 8.46 23.90 -7.87
N VAL A 66 7.68 24.33 -6.89
CA VAL A 66 8.12 24.36 -5.48
C VAL A 66 7.49 23.21 -4.73
N THR A 67 6.15 23.18 -4.72
CA THR A 67 5.38 22.17 -4.01
C THR A 67 5.65 20.75 -4.54
N SER A 68 5.79 20.55 -5.86
CA SER A 68 6.10 19.21 -6.41
C SER A 68 7.43 18.65 -5.89
N PHE A 69 8.50 19.46 -5.83
CA PHE A 69 9.79 19.01 -5.31
C PHE A 69 9.76 18.75 -3.80
N GLU A 70 8.97 19.53 -3.05
CA GLU A 70 8.82 19.33 -1.60
C GLU A 70 8.00 18.09 -1.25
N ILE A 71 7.06 17.67 -2.11
CA ILE A 71 6.21 16.49 -1.86
C ILE A 71 6.91 15.18 -2.24
N ILE A 72 7.89 15.18 -3.16
CA ILE A 72 8.63 13.97 -3.57
C ILE A 72 9.07 13.08 -2.39
N PRO A 73 9.74 13.58 -1.33
CA PRO A 73 10.11 12.74 -0.19
C PRO A 73 8.89 12.12 0.52
N TYR A 74 7.79 12.85 0.66
CA TYR A 74 6.54 12.36 1.24
C TYR A 74 5.83 11.35 0.33
N PHE A 75 5.93 11.53 -0.99
CA PHE A 75 5.42 10.57 -1.98
C PHE A 75 6.19 9.25 -1.89
N ILE A 76 7.52 9.29 -1.83
CA ILE A 76 8.36 8.09 -1.70
C ILE A 76 8.08 7.38 -0.37
N ALA A 77 7.98 8.12 0.73
CA ALA A 77 7.63 7.56 2.03
C ALA A 77 6.22 6.93 2.04
N GLY A 78 5.23 7.63 1.47
CA GLY A 78 3.87 7.12 1.35
C GLY A 78 3.77 5.89 0.46
N PHE A 79 4.54 5.86 -0.64
CA PHE A 79 4.62 4.73 -1.55
C PHE A 79 5.21 3.50 -0.85
N LYS A 80 6.27 3.66 -0.06
CA LYS A 80 6.85 2.58 0.76
C LYS A 80 5.82 1.96 1.71
N ILE A 81 5.07 2.79 2.42
CA ILE A 81 4.05 2.32 3.37
C ILE A 81 2.93 1.61 2.62
N ALA A 82 2.45 2.19 1.51
CA ALA A 82 1.39 1.59 0.70
C ALA A 82 1.82 0.23 0.11
N LEU A 83 3.05 0.11 -0.38
CA LEU A 83 3.57 -1.12 -0.96
C LEU A 83 3.66 -2.24 0.08
N SER A 84 4.18 -1.93 1.26
CA SER A 84 4.26 -2.87 2.39
C SER A 84 2.86 -3.36 2.79
N TYR A 85 1.90 -2.44 2.88
CA TYR A 85 0.51 -2.73 3.22
C TYR A 85 -0.19 -3.63 2.19
N ILE A 86 0.01 -3.36 0.90
CA ILE A 86 -0.56 -4.15 -0.20
C ILE A 86 -0.10 -5.61 -0.13
N ILE A 87 1.19 -5.86 0.11
CA ILE A 87 1.74 -7.22 0.20
C ILE A 87 1.09 -8.02 1.32
N VAL A 88 0.93 -7.40 2.49
CA VAL A 88 0.27 -8.04 3.64
C VAL A 88 -1.18 -8.39 3.31
N ILE A 89 -1.93 -7.45 2.73
CA ILE A 89 -3.34 -7.70 2.39
C ILE A 89 -3.50 -8.76 1.33
N VAL A 90 -2.72 -8.73 0.25
CA VAL A 90 -2.80 -9.76 -0.79
C VAL A 90 -2.56 -11.14 -0.18
N THR A 91 -1.56 -11.27 0.70
CA THR A 91 -1.25 -12.54 1.38
C THR A 91 -2.42 -13.01 2.26
N VAL A 92 -3.03 -12.10 3.03
CA VAL A 92 -4.20 -12.40 3.87
C VAL A 92 -5.41 -12.79 3.02
N MET A 93 -5.65 -12.11 1.90
CA MET A 93 -6.76 -12.40 1.00
C MET A 93 -6.61 -13.78 0.33
N GLU A 94 -5.39 -14.12 -0.11
CA GLU A 94 -5.06 -15.45 -0.65
C GLU A 94 -5.24 -16.55 0.41
N TYR A 95 -4.89 -16.27 1.67
CA TYR A 95 -5.09 -17.19 2.79
C TYR A 95 -6.57 -17.45 3.07
N MET A 96 -7.42 -16.43 2.95
CA MET A 96 -8.88 -16.57 3.09
C MET A 96 -9.54 -17.21 1.86
N GLN A 97 -8.75 -17.69 0.88
CA GLN A 97 -9.21 -18.30 -0.37
C GLN A 97 -10.17 -17.41 -1.18
N MET A 98 -10.09 -16.09 -0.99
CA MET A 98 -10.85 -15.14 -1.79
C MET A 98 -10.09 -14.83 -3.09
N GLY A 99 -10.78 -14.90 -4.22
CA GLY A 99 -10.28 -14.50 -5.52
C GLY A 99 -9.45 -15.56 -6.27
N ASN A 100 -8.22 -15.84 -5.81
CA ASN A 100 -7.27 -16.68 -6.56
C ASN A 100 -7.04 -18.06 -5.88
N LYS A 101 -6.94 -19.12 -6.68
CA LYS A 101 -6.72 -20.50 -6.19
C LYS A 101 -5.23 -20.85 -6.03
N THR A 102 -4.33 -19.96 -6.47
CA THR A 102 -2.88 -20.17 -6.40
C THR A 102 -2.24 -18.93 -5.78
N GLY A 103 -1.58 -19.12 -4.64
CA GLY A 103 -0.94 -18.04 -3.88
C GLY A 103 -0.19 -18.59 -2.67
N LEU A 104 0.69 -17.77 -2.08
CA LEU A 104 1.43 -18.16 -0.86
C LEU A 104 0.46 -18.33 0.31
N GLY A 105 -0.54 -17.46 0.42
CA GLY A 105 -1.58 -17.59 1.45
C GLY A 105 -2.41 -18.86 1.28
N THR A 106 -2.78 -19.20 0.05
CA THR A 106 -3.57 -20.41 -0.25
C THR A 106 -2.78 -21.69 0.03
N LEU A 107 -1.46 -21.69 -0.24
CA LEU A 107 -0.58 -22.81 0.10
C LEU A 107 -0.55 -23.06 1.62
N VAL A 108 -0.43 -22.01 2.43
CA VAL A 108 -0.48 -22.12 3.89
C VAL A 108 -1.81 -22.72 4.35
N TYR A 109 -2.92 -22.25 3.78
CA TYR A 109 -4.25 -22.73 4.13
C TYR A 109 -4.43 -24.22 3.79
N THR A 110 -4.09 -24.63 2.57
CA THR A 110 -4.24 -26.02 2.13
C THR A 110 -3.34 -26.99 2.94
N GLU A 111 -2.13 -26.58 3.28
CA GLU A 111 -1.24 -27.40 4.12
C GLU A 111 -1.71 -27.48 5.58
N MET A 112 -2.38 -26.44 6.09
CA MET A 112 -3.07 -26.50 7.39
C MET A 112 -4.25 -27.47 7.36
N GLU A 113 -5.05 -27.46 6.30
CA GLU A 113 -6.19 -28.38 6.13
C GLU A 113 -5.72 -29.85 6.06
N GLN A 114 -4.56 -30.10 5.46
CA GLN A 114 -3.91 -31.42 5.42
C GLN A 114 -3.16 -31.81 6.70
N LEU A 115 -3.21 -30.98 7.75
CA LEU A 115 -2.51 -31.18 9.03
C LEU A 115 -0.98 -31.31 8.89
N ASN A 116 -0.40 -30.77 7.81
CA ASN A 116 1.03 -30.80 7.53
C ASN A 116 1.76 -29.62 8.18
N TYR A 117 1.78 -29.57 9.51
CA TYR A 117 2.35 -28.46 10.27
C TYR A 117 3.81 -28.14 9.90
N LYS A 118 4.62 -29.15 9.55
CA LYS A 118 6.02 -28.94 9.10
C LYS A 118 6.09 -28.02 7.87
N ARG A 119 5.18 -28.19 6.91
CA ARG A 119 5.17 -27.40 5.68
C ARG A 119 4.63 -25.99 5.92
N VAL A 120 3.60 -25.88 6.76
CA VAL A 120 3.04 -24.60 7.21
C VAL A 120 4.11 -23.70 7.83
N TYR A 121 4.88 -24.21 8.80
CA TYR A 121 5.95 -23.42 9.42
C TYR A 121 7.04 -23.00 8.44
N SER A 122 7.41 -23.89 7.51
CA SER A 122 8.41 -23.59 6.48
C SER A 122 7.98 -22.42 5.60
N VAL A 123 6.71 -22.40 5.17
CA VAL A 123 6.17 -21.31 4.34
C VAL A 123 6.08 -20.00 5.13
N ILE A 124 5.65 -20.02 6.39
CA ILE A 124 5.59 -18.81 7.23
C ILE A 124 6.98 -18.19 7.40
N ILE A 125 8.01 -19.00 7.64
CA ILE A 125 9.39 -18.52 7.75
C ILE A 125 9.84 -17.86 6.45
N ILE A 126 9.59 -18.48 5.29
CA ILE A 126 9.95 -17.93 3.98
C ILE A 126 9.24 -16.60 3.72
N VAL A 127 7.93 -16.53 3.97
CA VAL A 127 7.13 -15.30 3.80
C VAL A 127 7.63 -14.20 4.72
N GLY A 128 7.95 -14.51 5.98
CA GLY A 128 8.53 -13.56 6.93
C GLY A 128 9.88 -13.03 6.47
N LEU A 129 10.75 -13.90 5.94
CA LEU A 129 12.06 -13.52 5.39
C LEU A 129 11.93 -12.60 4.17
N ILE A 130 11.01 -12.91 3.25
CA ILE A 130 10.71 -12.07 2.10
C ILE A 130 10.23 -10.69 2.56
N GLY A 131 9.27 -10.64 3.49
CA GLY A 131 8.76 -9.38 4.04
C GLY A 131 9.85 -8.54 4.71
N TYR A 132 10.76 -9.18 5.43
CA TYR A 132 11.90 -8.51 6.06
C TYR A 132 12.86 -7.92 5.03
N VAL A 133 13.26 -8.69 4.02
CA VAL A 133 14.16 -8.24 2.94
C VAL A 133 13.56 -7.09 2.14
N LEU A 134 12.25 -7.16 1.85
CA LEU A 134 11.53 -6.08 1.18
C LEU A 134 11.48 -4.82 2.04
N ASN A 135 11.23 -4.95 3.34
CA ASN A 135 11.22 -3.78 4.23
C ASN A 135 12.60 -3.11 4.37
N GLN A 136 13.69 -3.88 4.28
CA GLN A 136 15.05 -3.38 4.42
C GLN A 136 15.64 -2.80 3.12
N SER A 137 15.15 -3.23 1.95
CA SER A 137 15.64 -2.73 0.64
C SER A 137 15.09 -1.35 0.27
N PHE A 138 14.12 -0.83 1.02
CA PHE A 138 13.50 0.50 0.88
C PHE A 138 13.69 1.32 2.15
#